data_AF-A0A7J8IDU9-F1
#
_entry.id   AF-A0A7J8IDU9-F1
#
_cell.length_a   1.000
_cell.length_b   1.000
_cell.length_c   1.000
_cell.angle_alpha   90.00
_cell.angle_beta   90.00
_cell.angle_gamma   90.00
#
_symmetry.space_group_name_H-M   'P 1'
#
loop_
_entity.id
_entity.type
_entity.pdbx_description
1 polymer ?
#
loop_
_entity_poly.entity_id
_entity_poly.type
_entity_poly.pdbx_seq_one_letter_code
_entity_poly.pdbx_strand_id
1 'polypeptide(L)'
;MEAIKKKMQMLKLDKENAIDRAEQAESDKKAAEEKCKQVEEELTHLQKKLKGTEDELDKYSENLKDAQEKLELTEKKASDSRKRAFSSSCGQRCRRQALPQRC
;
A
#
# COMPACT_ATOMS: atom_id res chain seq x y z
N MET A 1 74.63 6.52 -20.12
CA MET A 1 73.94 7.10 -18.94
C MET A 1 72.51 7.57 -19.29
N GLU A 2 72.29 8.20 -20.45
CA GLU A 2 70.99 8.70 -20.96
C GLU A 2 69.85 7.65 -21.00
N ALA A 3 70.09 6.44 -21.51
CA ALA A 3 69.06 5.41 -21.68
C ALA A 3 68.47 4.88 -20.35
N ILE A 4 69.30 4.79 -19.31
CA ILE A 4 68.88 4.37 -17.96
C ILE A 4 68.01 5.45 -17.33
N LYS A 5 68.38 6.72 -17.49
CA LYS A 5 67.60 7.87 -17.01
C LYS A 5 66.22 7.94 -17.66
N LYS A 6 66.12 7.70 -18.97
CA LYS A 6 64.83 7.61 -19.70
C LYS A 6 63.96 6.45 -19.22
N LYS A 7 64.52 5.24 -19.06
CA LYS A 7 63.76 4.11 -18.49
C LYS A 7 63.24 4.42 -17.08
N MET A 8 64.04 5.09 -16.26
CA MET A 8 63.63 5.47 -14.91
C MET A 8 62.51 6.53 -14.91
N GLN A 9 62.51 7.48 -15.84
CA GLN A 9 61.42 8.44 -15.99
C GLN A 9 60.12 7.78 -16.46
N MET A 10 60.20 6.84 -17.40
CA MET A 10 59.02 6.08 -17.85
C MET A 10 58.39 5.30 -16.69
N LEU A 11 59.21 4.60 -15.89
CA LEU A 11 58.70 3.84 -14.73
C LEU A 11 58.06 4.73 -13.65
N LYS A 12 58.53 5.98 -13.49
CA LYS A 12 57.91 6.94 -12.58
C LYS A 12 56.55 7.39 -13.10
N LEU A 13 56.47 7.72 -14.38
CA LEU A 13 55.22 8.12 -15.03
C LEU A 13 54.19 6.98 -14.99
N ASP A 14 54.61 5.74 -15.26
CA ASP A 14 53.74 4.57 -15.20
C ASP A 14 53.20 4.31 -13.78
N LYS A 15 54.05 4.54 -12.76
CA LYS A 15 53.66 4.45 -11.36
C LYS A 15 52.64 5.54 -10.99
N GLU A 16 52.90 6.79 -11.37
CA GLU A 16 52.00 7.92 -11.11
C GLU A 16 50.63 7.69 -11.78
N ASN A 17 50.61 7.30 -13.06
CA ASN A 17 49.37 6.96 -13.77
C ASN A 17 48.59 5.81 -13.12
N ALA A 18 49.29 4.79 -12.58
CA ALA A 18 48.65 3.68 -11.89
C ALA A 18 48.04 4.12 -10.55
N ILE A 19 48.71 5.03 -9.83
CA ILE A 19 48.21 5.59 -8.57
C ILE A 19 46.99 6.46 -8.83
N ASP A 20 47.06 7.40 -9.77
CA ASP A 20 45.94 8.30 -10.10
C ASP A 20 44.69 7.51 -10.52
N ARG A 21 44.88 6.42 -11.29
CA ARG A 21 43.79 5.53 -11.68
C ARG A 21 43.19 4.77 -10.49
N ALA A 22 44.03 4.33 -9.55
CA ALA A 22 43.57 3.64 -8.35
C ALA A 22 42.80 4.59 -7.43
N GLU A 23 43.28 5.82 -7.25
CA GLU A 23 42.63 6.85 -6.44
C GLU A 23 41.27 7.26 -7.02
N GLN A 24 41.19 7.45 -8.34
CA GLN A 24 39.93 7.74 -9.03
C GLN A 24 38.92 6.60 -8.84
N ALA A 25 39.36 5.34 -9.02
CA ALA A 25 38.50 4.17 -8.82
C ALA A 25 38.02 4.05 -7.36
N GLU A 26 38.85 4.40 -6.38
CA GLU A 26 38.45 4.40 -4.97
C GLU A 26 37.41 5.50 -4.67
N SER A 27 37.59 6.69 -5.23
CA SER A 27 36.64 7.80 -5.12
C SER A 27 35.28 7.43 -5.72
N ASP A 28 35.28 6.88 -6.93
CA ASP A 28 34.06 6.45 -7.62
C ASP A 28 33.35 5.33 -6.86
N LYS A 29 34.12 4.38 -6.29
CA LYS A 29 33.57 3.32 -5.44
C LYS A 29 32.90 3.91 -4.20
N LYS A 30 33.55 4.83 -3.50
CA LYS A 30 32.97 5.49 -2.32
C LYS A 30 31.67 6.22 -2.66
N ALA A 31 31.67 6.98 -3.76
CA ALA A 31 30.46 7.67 -4.23
C ALA A 31 29.33 6.69 -4.61
N ALA A 32 29.66 5.54 -5.21
CA ALA A 32 28.68 4.50 -5.50
C ALA A 32 28.14 3.83 -4.23
N GLU A 33 29.00 3.55 -3.24
CA GLU A 33 28.61 2.99 -1.95
C GLU A 33 27.67 3.93 -1.17
N GLU A 34 27.96 5.24 -1.16
CA GLU A 34 27.06 6.24 -0.55
C GLU A 34 25.70 6.29 -1.23
N LYS A 35 25.67 6.27 -2.57
CA LYS A 35 24.41 6.18 -3.33
C LYS A 35 23.65 4.89 -3.04
N CYS A 36 24.33 3.75 -2.95
CA CYS A 36 23.70 2.48 -2.61
C CYS A 36 23.06 2.55 -1.23
N LYS A 37 23.77 3.08 -0.22
CA LYS A 37 23.23 3.27 1.14
C LYS A 37 21.98 4.15 1.15
N GLN A 38 22.00 5.28 0.44
CA GLN A 38 20.84 6.16 0.34
C GLN A 38 19.62 5.44 -0.27
N VAL A 39 19.83 4.68 -1.35
CA VAL A 39 18.76 3.91 -2.00
C VAL A 39 18.25 2.79 -1.08
N GLU A 40 19.12 2.12 -0.33
CA GLU A 40 18.72 1.12 0.65
C GLU A 40 17.87 1.73 1.77
N GLU A 41 18.25 2.89 2.30
CA GLU A 41 17.45 3.62 3.29
C GLU A 41 16.08 4.02 2.73
N GLU A 42 16.03 4.58 1.52
CA GLU A 42 14.78 4.93 0.84
C GLU A 42 13.89 3.72 0.60
N LEU A 43 14.46 2.59 0.18
CA LEU A 43 13.73 1.34 0.00
C LEU A 43 13.10 0.87 1.31
N THR A 44 13.85 0.88 2.41
CA THR A 44 13.30 0.47 3.72
C THR A 44 12.20 1.42 4.19
N HIS A 45 12.32 2.72 3.92
CA HIS A 45 11.30 3.71 4.24
C HIS A 45 10.02 3.49 3.43
N LEU A 46 10.16 3.28 2.13
CA LEU A 46 9.03 2.97 1.24
C LEU A 46 8.33 1.66 1.63
N GLN A 47 9.08 0.63 2.00
CA GLN A 47 8.50 -0.63 2.49
C GLN A 47 7.70 -0.44 3.79
N LYS A 48 8.18 0.39 4.72
CA LYS A 48 7.43 0.73 5.95
C LYS A 48 6.13 1.48 5.63
N LYS A 49 6.19 2.44 4.68
CA LYS A 49 4.99 3.15 4.20
C LYS A 49 4.01 2.20 3.55
N LEU A 50 4.47 1.29 2.70
CA LEU A 50 3.64 0.29 2.03
C LEU A 50 2.87 -0.56 3.05
N LYS A 51 3.57 -1.11 4.05
CA LYS A 51 2.93 -1.86 5.13
C LYS A 51 1.90 -1.03 5.91
N GLY A 52 2.22 0.23 6.21
CA GLY A 52 1.27 1.14 6.85
C GLY A 52 0.01 1.36 6.02
N THR A 53 0.15 1.52 4.70
CA THR A 53 -1.01 1.65 3.79
C THR A 53 -1.78 0.34 3.63
N GLU A 54 -1.11 -0.81 3.68
CA GLU A 54 -1.75 -2.14 3.66
C GLU A 54 -2.59 -2.34 4.93
N ASP A 55 -2.04 -2.05 6.12
CA ASP A 55 -2.75 -2.13 7.40
C ASP A 55 -3.97 -1.19 7.45
N GLU A 56 -3.87 0.00 6.87
CA GLU A 56 -5.00 0.94 6.74
C GLU A 56 -6.07 0.40 5.80
N LEU A 57 -5.67 -0.16 4.65
CA LEU A 57 -6.59 -0.76 3.68
C LEU A 57 -7.36 -1.93 4.30
N ASP A 58 -6.70 -2.78 5.09
CA ASP A 58 -7.33 -3.89 5.80
C ASP A 58 -8.38 -3.38 6.80
N LYS A 59 -8.04 -2.36 7.60
CA LYS A 59 -9.00 -1.72 8.52
C LYS A 59 -10.21 -1.14 7.80
N TYR A 60 -10.01 -0.43 6.69
CA TYR A 60 -11.13 0.12 5.92
C TYR A 60 -11.99 -0.98 5.28
N SER A 61 -11.37 -2.08 4.85
CA SER A 61 -12.07 -3.22 4.27
C SER A 61 -12.94 -3.95 5.31
N GLU A 62 -12.45 -4.12 6.54
CA GLU A 62 -13.25 -4.66 7.65
C GLU A 62 -14.41 -3.74 8.02
N ASN A 63 -14.15 -2.44 8.19
CA ASN A 63 -15.18 -1.46 8.49
C ASN A 63 -16.28 -1.41 7.42
N LEU A 64 -15.91 -1.57 6.15
CA LEU A 64 -16.86 -1.62 5.05
C LEU A 64 -17.76 -2.86 5.14
N LYS A 65 -17.19 -4.04 5.43
CA LYS A 65 -17.95 -5.28 5.61
C LYS A 65 -18.93 -5.16 6.78
N ASP A 66 -18.49 -4.63 7.92
CA ASP A 66 -19.35 -4.40 9.09
C ASP A 66 -20.50 -3.43 8.79
N ALA A 67 -20.23 -2.36 8.05
CA ALA A 67 -21.25 -1.40 7.64
C ALA A 67 -22.27 -2.02 6.67
N GLN A 68 -21.79 -2.85 5.72
CA GLN A 68 -22.64 -3.58 4.79
C GLN A 68 -23.53 -4.59 5.53
N GLU A 69 -23.00 -5.35 6.49
CA GLU A 69 -23.80 -6.29 7.28
C GLU A 69 -24.90 -5.57 8.09
N LYS A 70 -24.56 -4.44 8.73
CA LYS A 70 -25.55 -3.62 9.46
C LYS A 70 -26.64 -3.08 8.53
N LEU A 71 -26.28 -2.68 7.31
CA LEU A 71 -27.23 -2.21 6.31
C LEU A 71 -28.19 -3.34 5.92
N GLU A 72 -27.66 -4.52 5.58
CA GLU A 72 -28.49 -5.70 5.25
C GLU A 72 -29.45 -6.09 6.38
N LEU A 73 -28.98 -6.07 7.63
CA LEU A 73 -29.82 -6.38 8.79
C LEU A 73 -30.96 -5.36 8.92
N THR A 74 -30.67 -4.08 8.68
CA THR A 74 -31.65 -3.00 8.77
C THR A 74 -32.68 -3.12 7.64
N GLU A 75 -32.24 -3.44 6.42
CA GLU A 75 -33.12 -3.68 5.27
C GLU A 75 -34.02 -4.90 5.48
N LYS A 76 -33.46 -6.02 5.97
CA LYS A 76 -34.23 -7.21 6.33
C LYS A 76 -35.31 -6.87 7.36
N LYS A 77 -34.95 -6.20 8.46
CA LYS A 77 -35.90 -5.75 9.50
C LYS A 77 -36.99 -4.84 8.94
N ALA A 78 -36.63 -3.88 8.07
CA ALA A 78 -37.60 -2.99 7.44
C ALA A 78 -38.55 -3.76 6.51
N SER A 79 -38.03 -4.72 5.75
CA SER A 79 -38.83 -5.57 4.86
C SER A 79 -39.81 -6.47 5.64
N ASP A 80 -39.37 -7.08 6.75
CA ASP A 80 -40.22 -7.91 7.60
C ASP A 80 -41.31 -7.08 8.29
N SER A 81 -40.96 -5.88 8.74
CA SER A 81 -41.92 -4.93 9.32
C SER A 81 -42.97 -4.51 8.28
N ARG A 82 -42.57 -4.22 7.03
CA ARG A 82 -43.51 -3.95 5.93
C ARG A 82 -44.41 -5.13 5.63
N LYS A 83 -43.88 -6.36 5.58
CA LYS A 83 -44.67 -7.58 5.35
C LYS A 83 -45.71 -7.80 6.46
N ARG A 84 -45.31 -7.62 7.73
CA ARG A 84 -46.21 -7.72 8.89
C ARG A 84 -47.29 -6.64 8.89
N ALA A 85 -46.96 -5.41 8.53
CA ALA A 85 -47.93 -4.33 8.39
C ALA A 85 -48.92 -4.61 7.24
N PHE A 86 -48.42 -5.14 6.12
CA PHE A 86 -49.25 -5.52 4.98
C PHE A 86 -50.24 -6.64 5.34
N SER A 87 -49.76 -7.73 5.97
CA SER A 87 -50.61 -8.84 6.41
C SER A 87 -51.67 -8.39 7.43
N SER A 88 -51.29 -7.52 8.37
CA SER A 88 -52.22 -6.93 9.35
C SER A 88 -53.30 -6.09 8.66
N SER A 89 -52.93 -5.23 7.71
CA SER A 89 -53.88 -4.38 6.99
C SER A 89 -54.83 -5.18 6.09
N CYS A 90 -54.34 -6.23 5.43
CA CYS A 90 -55.15 -7.16 4.63
C CYS A 90 -56.13 -7.94 5.52
N GLY A 91 -55.68 -8.43 6.68
CA GLY A 91 -56.53 -9.11 7.66
C GLY A 91 -57.61 -8.20 8.27
N GLN A 92 -57.27 -6.94 8.58
CA GLN A 92 -58.23 -5.95 9.04
C GLN A 92 -59.25 -5.60 7.96
N ARG A 93 -58.83 -5.50 6.69
CA ARG A 93 -59.74 -5.23 5.56
C ARG A 93 -60.69 -6.40 5.30
N CYS A 94 -60.22 -7.65 5.39
CA CYS A 94 -61.09 -8.83 5.34
C CYS A 94 -62.10 -8.87 6.50
N ARG A 95 -61.69 -8.59 7.74
CA ARG A 95 -62.62 -8.53 8.89
C ARG A 95 -63.66 -7.42 8.75
N ARG A 96 -63.27 -6.27 8.19
CA ARG A 96 -64.21 -5.16 7.94
C ARG A 96 -65.25 -5.48 6.87
N GLN A 97 -64.89 -6.27 5.85
CA GLN A 97 -65.82 -6.70 4.79
C GLN A 97 -66.67 -7.90 5.21
N ALA A 98 -66.22 -8.72 6.17
CA ALA A 98 -66.96 -9.86 6.69
C ALA A 98 -67.95 -9.53 7.83
N LEU A 99 -68.07 -8.26 8.24
CA LEU A 99 -69.15 -7.82 9.12
C LEU A 99 -70.43 -7.72 8.28
N PRO A 100 -71.43 -8.60 8.46
CA PRO A 100 -72.71 -8.42 7.80
C PRO A 100 -73.29 -7.07 8.26
N GLN A 101 -73.73 -6.25 7.31
CA GLN A 101 -74.53 -5.08 7.61
C GLN A 101 -75.74 -5.55 8.42
N ARG A 102 -75.69 -5.34 9.74
CA ARG A 102 -76.87 -5.46 10.61
C ARG A 102 -77.77 -4.28 10.25
N CYS A 103 -78.70 -4.53 9.32
CA CYS A 103 -80.04 -3.98 9.39
C CYS A 103 -80.80 -4.65 10.55
#